data_AF-A0A1Y1XMI7-F1
#
_entry.id   AF-A0A1Y1XMI7-F1
#
_cell.length_a   1.000
_cell.length_b   1.000
_cell.length_c   1.000
_cell.angle_alpha   90.00
_cell.angle_beta   90.00
_cell.angle_gamma   90.00
#
_symmetry.space_group_name_H-M   'P 1'
#
loop_
_entity.id
_entity.type
_entity.pdbx_description
1 polymer ?
#
loop_
_entity_poly.entity_id
_entity_poly.type
_entity_poly.pdbx_seq_one_letter_code
_entity_poly.pdbx_strand_id
1 'polypeptide(L)'
;MPSMTLCRLAEEARELGQKLIEKGIYFQLPLPEQRIRNFEREYMIRLPEDYRAVLCLIGNGTYPSGGLLPLSYVPYEYPVPYKDLLIKLSDPFPLTQNLVFDEVEECLSEDFLDSLNHGHLVLASDDYLTHWILIVEGPARGEVWRRKSDYGFTRWATKMNFFTWLEERLMLLGTETSETSDEESDLSMDCDTLTDEASDYEWEDVKDDVFRSSP
;
A
#
# COMPACT_ATOMS: atom_id res chain seq x y z
N MET A 1 7.35 -25.35 13.75
CA MET A 1 7.74 -25.06 12.36
C MET A 1 9.25 -24.92 12.33
N PRO A 2 9.99 -25.58 11.43
CA PRO A 2 11.44 -25.46 11.42
C PRO A 2 11.79 -24.04 10.97
N SER A 3 12.65 -23.37 11.74
CA SER A 3 13.28 -22.10 11.35
C SER A 3 13.81 -22.23 9.94
N MET A 4 13.23 -21.50 9.00
CA MET A 4 13.77 -21.39 7.65
C MET A 4 15.15 -20.76 7.77
N THR A 5 16.18 -21.47 7.34
CA THR A 5 17.53 -20.93 7.30
C THR A 5 17.55 -19.71 6.37
N LEU A 6 18.33 -18.68 6.71
CA LEU A 6 18.45 -17.44 5.91
C LEU A 6 18.75 -17.71 4.42
N CYS A 7 19.47 -18.79 4.11
CA CYS A 7 19.73 -19.20 2.71
C CYS A 7 18.45 -19.55 1.95
N ARG A 8 17.51 -20.28 2.59
CA ARG A 8 16.24 -20.66 1.95
C ARG A 8 15.36 -19.44 1.69
N LEU A 9 15.28 -18.53 2.65
CA LEU A 9 14.55 -17.26 2.47
C LEU A 9 15.12 -16.44 1.31
N ALA A 10 16.45 -16.43 1.16
CA ALA A 10 17.09 -15.74 0.05
C ALA A 10 16.85 -16.42 -1.31
N GLU A 11 16.80 -17.76 -1.34
CA GLU A 11 16.45 -18.53 -2.54
C GLU A 11 15.00 -18.27 -2.94
N GLU A 12 14.06 -18.41 -2.01
CA GLU A 12 12.63 -18.15 -2.23
C GLU A 12 12.36 -16.72 -2.70
N ALA A 13 13.02 -15.72 -2.11
CA ALA A 13 12.89 -14.34 -2.56
C ALA A 13 13.40 -14.14 -4.01
N ARG A 14 14.47 -14.83 -4.42
CA ARG A 14 14.98 -14.74 -5.80
C ARG A 14 14.04 -15.43 -6.78
N GLU A 15 13.54 -16.61 -6.42
CA GLU A 15 12.56 -17.34 -7.23
C GLU A 15 11.28 -16.53 -7.41
N LEU A 16 10.77 -15.93 -6.33
CA LEU A 16 9.61 -15.04 -6.37
C LEU A 16 9.89 -13.82 -7.25
N GLY A 17 11.03 -13.15 -7.07
CA GLY A 17 11.40 -11.99 -7.89
C GLY A 17 11.48 -12.33 -9.38
N GLN A 18 12.10 -13.45 -9.74
CA GLN A 18 12.18 -13.94 -11.12
C GLN A 18 10.78 -14.20 -11.70
N LYS A 19 9.91 -14.89 -10.94
CA LYS A 19 8.53 -15.18 -11.34
C LYS A 19 7.72 -13.91 -11.59
N LEU A 20 7.90 -12.89 -10.77
CA LEU A 20 7.20 -11.60 -10.90
C LEU A 20 7.69 -10.80 -12.12
N ILE A 21 9.00 -10.82 -12.40
CA ILE A 21 9.58 -10.19 -13.60
C ILE A 21 9.05 -10.86 -14.87
N GLU A 22 8.95 -12.19 -14.90
CA GLU A 22 8.36 -12.94 -16.02
C GLU A 22 6.90 -12.57 -16.30
N LYS A 23 6.20 -12.06 -15.28
CA LYS A 23 4.83 -11.54 -15.36
C LYS A 23 4.76 -10.05 -15.68
N GLY A 24 5.89 -9.40 -15.95
CA GLY A 24 5.96 -7.96 -16.26
C GLY A 24 5.78 -7.06 -15.04
N ILE A 25 5.98 -7.61 -13.83
CA ILE A 25 5.85 -6.85 -12.58
C ILE A 25 7.24 -6.40 -12.14
N TYR A 26 7.41 -5.08 -12.04
CA TYR A 26 8.68 -4.47 -11.72
C TYR A 26 8.67 -3.87 -10.31
N PHE A 27 9.87 -3.78 -9.73
CA PHE A 27 10.08 -3.21 -8.43
C PHE A 27 11.03 -2.01 -8.51
N GLN A 28 10.92 -1.12 -7.53
CA GLN A 28 11.97 -0.15 -7.24
C GLN A 28 13.24 -0.87 -6.80
N LEU A 29 14.38 -0.20 -6.93
CA LEU A 29 15.67 -0.79 -6.58
C LEU A 29 15.69 -1.37 -5.15
N PRO A 30 16.33 -2.55 -4.96
CA PRO A 30 16.51 -3.12 -3.64
C PRO A 30 17.23 -2.17 -2.66
N LEU A 31 16.86 -2.26 -1.39
CA LEU A 31 17.47 -1.47 -0.34
C LEU A 31 18.78 -2.10 0.12
N PRO A 32 19.84 -1.30 0.35
CA PRO A 32 21.05 -1.80 0.96
C PRO A 32 20.78 -2.22 2.41
N GLU A 33 21.43 -3.29 2.86
CA GLU A 33 21.19 -3.84 4.20
C GLU A 33 21.41 -2.80 5.32
N GLN A 34 22.36 -1.88 5.14
CA GLN A 34 22.61 -0.80 6.09
C GLN A 34 21.39 0.10 6.29
N ARG A 35 20.62 0.37 5.23
CA ARG A 35 19.41 1.20 5.30
C ARG A 35 18.31 0.50 6.11
N ILE A 36 18.13 -0.81 5.89
CA ILE A 36 17.18 -1.61 6.66
C ILE A 36 17.60 -1.69 8.13
N ARG A 37 18.89 -1.93 8.41
CA ARG A 37 19.41 -1.96 9.79
C ARG A 37 19.25 -0.62 10.50
N ASN A 38 19.39 0.49 9.78
CA ASN A 38 19.16 1.81 10.35
C ASN A 38 17.68 2.01 10.68
N PHE A 39 16.77 1.62 9.77
CA PHE A 39 15.32 1.65 10.01
C PHE A 39 14.92 0.82 11.24
N GLU A 40 15.38 -0.43 11.32
CA GLU A 40 15.15 -1.31 12.48
C GLU A 40 15.67 -0.71 13.79
N ARG A 41 16.85 -0.07 13.76
CA ARG A 41 17.42 0.58 14.94
C ARG A 41 16.65 1.84 15.34
N GLU A 42 16.25 2.65 14.37
CA GLU A 42 15.55 3.91 14.58
C GLU A 42 14.20 3.68 15.26
N TYR A 43 13.46 2.66 14.81
CA TYR A 43 12.13 2.33 15.34
C TYR A 43 12.13 1.17 16.34
N MET A 44 13.29 0.70 16.75
CA MET A 44 13.46 -0.37 17.75
C MET A 44 12.69 -1.66 17.46
N ILE A 45 12.60 -2.02 16.17
CA ILE A 45 11.91 -3.23 15.70
C ILE A 45 12.86 -4.17 14.96
N ARG A 46 12.39 -5.40 14.71
CA ARG A 46 13.02 -6.34 13.79
C ARG A 46 12.01 -6.71 12.71
N LEU A 47 12.31 -6.36 11.47
CA LEU A 47 11.41 -6.69 10.36
C LEU A 47 11.28 -8.22 10.21
N PRO A 48 10.09 -8.73 9.84
CA PRO A 48 9.93 -10.12 9.43
C PRO A 48 10.96 -10.52 8.37
N GLU A 49 11.52 -11.72 8.53
CA GLU A 49 12.70 -12.19 7.79
C GLU A 49 12.44 -12.32 6.29
N ASP A 50 11.23 -12.72 5.92
CA ASP A 50 10.70 -12.78 4.56
C ASP A 50 10.55 -11.37 3.94
N TYR A 51 9.93 -10.44 4.66
CA TYR A 51 9.81 -9.04 4.21
C TYR A 51 11.19 -8.39 4.02
N ARG A 52 12.12 -8.64 4.95
CA ARG A 52 13.52 -8.19 4.83
C ARG A 52 14.19 -8.75 3.58
N ALA A 53 13.97 -10.03 3.25
CA ALA A 53 14.53 -10.64 2.06
C ALA A 53 14.02 -9.98 0.77
N VAL A 54 12.72 -9.66 0.70
CA VAL A 54 12.15 -8.91 -0.44
C VAL A 54 12.78 -7.54 -0.59
N LEU A 55 12.89 -6.77 0.49
CA LEU A 55 13.51 -5.43 0.44
C LEU A 55 14.97 -5.47 -0.04
N CYS A 56 15.74 -6.49 0.37
CA CYS A 56 17.15 -6.64 0.00
C CYS A 56 17.37 -7.21 -1.41
N LEU A 57 16.49 -8.10 -1.89
CA LEU A 57 16.76 -8.93 -3.07
C LEU A 57 15.85 -8.63 -4.26
N ILE A 58 14.59 -8.24 -4.00
CA ILE A 58 13.60 -7.97 -5.05
C ILE A 58 13.49 -6.46 -5.26
N GLY A 59 13.14 -5.70 -4.22
CA GLY A 59 12.96 -4.26 -4.36
C GLY A 59 12.13 -3.58 -3.28
N ASN A 60 12.15 -2.24 -3.30
CA ASN A 60 11.46 -1.38 -2.34
C ASN A 60 10.07 -0.94 -2.83
N GLY A 61 9.15 -1.89 -2.98
CA GLY A 61 7.82 -1.64 -3.54
C GLY A 61 7.77 -1.79 -5.06
N THR A 62 6.56 -1.95 -5.59
CA THR A 62 6.31 -2.19 -7.02
C THR A 62 6.18 -0.89 -7.81
N TYR A 63 6.40 -0.99 -9.12
CA TYR A 63 6.19 0.07 -10.08
C TYR A 63 5.43 -0.47 -11.31
N PRO A 64 4.33 0.17 -11.76
CA PRO A 64 3.67 1.35 -11.17
C PRO A 64 2.99 1.07 -9.80
N SER A 65 2.57 2.14 -9.13
CA SER A 65 2.08 2.12 -7.73
C SER A 65 0.68 1.50 -7.60
N GLY A 66 0.62 0.18 -7.39
CA GLY A 66 -0.62 -0.53 -7.03
C GLY A 66 -0.40 -1.86 -6.29
N GLY A 67 0.80 -2.43 -6.37
CA GLY A 67 1.17 -3.68 -5.72
C GLY A 67 1.64 -3.50 -4.28
N LEU A 68 2.96 -3.42 -4.08
CA LEU A 68 3.62 -3.26 -2.80
C LEU A 68 4.10 -1.81 -2.62
N LEU A 69 3.77 -1.20 -1.50
CA LEU A 69 4.22 0.14 -1.15
C LEU A 69 5.69 0.11 -0.70
N PRO A 70 6.47 1.17 -1.00
CA PRO A 70 7.82 1.31 -0.49
C PRO A 70 7.87 1.26 1.04
N LEU A 71 8.97 0.74 1.60
CA LEU A 71 9.25 0.87 3.03
C LEU A 71 9.16 2.34 3.41
N SER A 72 8.53 2.64 4.54
CA SER A 72 8.34 4.02 5.03
C SER A 72 7.31 4.86 4.25
N TYR A 73 6.49 4.24 3.40
CA TYR A 73 5.38 4.93 2.75
C TYR A 73 4.05 4.54 3.40
N VAL A 74 3.18 5.54 3.59
CA VAL A 74 1.79 5.35 4.02
C VAL A 74 0.92 6.22 3.11
N PRO A 75 -0.14 5.65 2.52
CA PRO A 75 -1.05 6.37 1.65
C PRO A 75 -1.79 7.45 2.44
N TYR A 76 -2.15 8.56 1.78
CA TYR A 76 -2.82 9.69 2.43
C TYR A 76 -4.20 9.30 2.98
N GLU A 77 -4.82 8.32 2.34
CA GLU A 77 -6.10 7.71 2.67
C GLU A 77 -6.03 6.88 3.96
N TYR A 78 -4.82 6.52 4.41
CA TYR A 78 -4.67 5.82 5.67
C TYR A 78 -5.10 6.73 6.82
N PRO A 79 -5.95 6.26 7.74
CA PRO A 79 -6.59 7.10 8.75
C PRO A 79 -5.63 7.60 9.84
N VAL A 80 -4.36 7.18 9.82
CA VAL A 80 -3.32 7.63 10.75
C VAL A 80 -2.12 8.14 9.96
N PRO A 81 -1.59 9.34 10.27
CA PRO A 81 -0.40 9.85 9.63
C PRO A 81 0.79 8.91 9.78
N TYR A 82 1.62 8.84 8.74
CA TYR A 82 2.83 8.03 8.72
C TYR A 82 3.72 8.19 9.97
N LYS A 83 3.94 9.43 10.42
CA LYS A 83 4.79 9.72 11.57
C LYS A 83 4.27 9.10 12.87
N ASP A 84 2.96 9.07 13.04
CA ASP A 84 2.34 8.58 14.27
C ASP A 84 2.41 7.05 14.31
N LEU A 85 2.25 6.38 13.16
CA LEU A 85 2.47 4.94 13.04
C LEU A 85 3.92 4.55 13.36
N LEU A 86 4.89 5.30 12.83
CA LEU A 86 6.31 5.01 13.06
C LEU A 86 6.70 5.05 14.54
N ILE A 87 6.21 6.06 15.28
CA ILE A 87 6.47 6.21 16.70
C ILE A 87 5.92 5.01 17.49
N LYS A 88 4.89 4.35 16.96
CA LYS A 88 4.19 3.21 17.54
C LYS A 88 4.59 1.85 16.98
N LEU A 89 5.67 1.78 16.19
CA LEU A 89 6.13 0.51 15.60
C LEU A 89 6.65 -0.49 16.62
N SER A 90 7.30 -0.03 17.69
CA SER A 90 7.82 -0.90 18.76
C SER A 90 6.73 -1.34 19.75
N ASP A 91 5.56 -0.72 19.72
CA ASP A 91 4.43 -1.10 20.55
C ASP A 91 3.72 -2.30 19.89
N PRO A 92 3.31 -3.33 20.65
CA PRO A 92 2.79 -4.56 20.08
C PRO A 92 1.40 -4.39 19.47
N PHE A 93 1.19 -4.91 18.27
CA PHE A 93 -0.16 -5.04 17.70
C PHE A 93 -1.00 -6.02 18.55
N PRO A 94 -2.22 -5.64 18.98
CA PRO A 94 -2.92 -6.37 20.03
C PRO A 94 -3.69 -7.60 19.56
N LEU A 95 -4.04 -7.69 18.26
CA LEU A 95 -4.98 -8.72 17.79
C LEU A 95 -4.31 -10.07 17.55
N THR A 96 -4.95 -11.13 18.05
CA THR A 96 -4.62 -12.54 17.76
C THR A 96 -5.66 -13.22 16.87
N GLN A 97 -6.81 -12.57 16.67
CA GLN A 97 -7.95 -13.04 15.87
C GLN A 97 -8.61 -11.86 15.15
N ASN A 98 -9.50 -12.16 14.20
CA ASN A 98 -10.25 -11.13 13.50
C ASN A 98 -11.05 -10.26 14.48
N LEU A 99 -11.12 -8.98 14.17
CA LEU A 99 -11.96 -8.00 14.86
C LEU A 99 -12.91 -7.40 13.83
N VAL A 100 -14.20 -7.70 13.95
CA VAL A 100 -15.26 -7.10 13.13
C VAL A 100 -16.02 -6.12 14.01
N PHE A 101 -16.05 -4.84 13.64
CA PHE A 101 -16.63 -3.81 14.51
C PHE A 101 -18.12 -4.04 14.79
N ASP A 102 -18.87 -4.48 13.79
CA ASP A 102 -20.31 -4.76 13.92
C ASP A 102 -20.62 -5.99 14.80
N GLU A 103 -19.65 -6.87 15.05
CA GLU A 103 -19.82 -8.06 15.88
C GLU A 103 -19.50 -7.80 17.37
N VAL A 104 -18.91 -6.64 17.69
CA VAL A 104 -18.59 -6.29 19.08
C VAL A 104 -19.80 -5.60 19.71
N GLU A 105 -20.44 -6.26 20.67
CA GLU A 105 -21.58 -5.70 21.41
C GLU A 105 -21.17 -4.54 22.33
N GLU A 106 -19.93 -4.55 22.81
CA GLU A 106 -19.38 -3.54 23.73
C GLU A 106 -18.66 -2.42 22.98
N CYS A 107 -18.83 -1.19 23.46
CA CYS A 107 -18.04 -0.07 22.96
C CYS A 107 -16.55 -0.31 23.28
N LEU A 108 -15.73 -0.38 22.23
CA LEU A 108 -14.29 -0.46 22.37
C LEU A 108 -13.75 0.83 22.99
N SER A 109 -12.89 0.70 24.00
CA SER A 109 -12.22 1.86 24.62
C SER A 109 -11.33 2.59 23.62
N GLU A 110 -11.17 3.91 23.76
CA GLU A 110 -10.29 4.72 22.91
C GLU A 110 -8.84 4.20 22.93
N ASP A 111 -8.33 3.81 24.10
CA ASP A 111 -6.98 3.22 24.24
C ASP A 111 -6.80 1.94 23.41
N PHE A 112 -7.84 1.10 23.36
CA PHE A 112 -7.81 -0.11 22.53
C PHE A 112 -7.84 0.25 21.04
N LEU A 113 -8.68 1.21 20.63
CA LEU A 113 -8.72 1.67 19.25
C LEU A 113 -7.38 2.30 18.80
N ASP A 114 -6.70 3.04 19.68
CA ASP A 114 -5.36 3.55 19.43
C ASP A 114 -4.36 2.39 19.24
N SER A 115 -4.43 1.37 20.10
CA SER A 115 -3.53 0.20 20.02
C SER A 115 -3.64 -0.59 18.71
N LEU A 116 -4.75 -0.48 17.97
CA LEU A 116 -4.88 -1.06 16.64
C LEU A 116 -3.94 -0.41 15.61
N ASN A 117 -3.38 0.76 15.91
CA ASN A 117 -2.40 1.47 15.07
C ASN A 117 -0.94 1.15 15.43
N HIS A 118 -0.70 0.22 16.35
CA HIS A 118 0.64 -0.13 16.82
C HIS A 118 1.20 -1.32 16.02
N GLY A 119 2.54 -1.45 16.01
CA GLY A 119 3.21 -2.70 15.66
C GLY A 119 3.06 -3.17 14.21
N HIS A 120 2.68 -2.31 13.27
CA HIS A 120 2.48 -2.71 11.87
C HIS A 120 2.95 -1.68 10.83
N LEU A 121 3.25 -2.18 9.63
CA LEU A 121 3.55 -1.37 8.45
C LEU A 121 2.42 -1.49 7.44
N VAL A 122 2.14 -0.42 6.69
CA VAL A 122 1.20 -0.47 5.56
C VAL A 122 1.93 -1.03 4.33
N LEU A 123 1.43 -2.14 3.80
CA LEU A 123 1.99 -2.84 2.65
C LEU A 123 1.37 -2.41 1.33
N ALA A 124 0.06 -2.19 1.30
CA ALA A 124 -0.68 -1.90 0.08
C ALA A 124 -2.06 -1.29 0.40
N SER A 125 -2.68 -0.70 -0.62
CA SER A 125 -4.08 -0.28 -0.61
C SER A 125 -4.81 -0.94 -1.76
N ASP A 126 -6.02 -1.42 -1.51
CA ASP A 126 -6.95 -1.83 -2.57
C ASP A 126 -7.86 -0.67 -2.96
N ASP A 127 -8.27 0.13 -1.98
CA ASP A 127 -9.13 1.30 -2.14
C ASP A 127 -8.88 2.30 -0.98
N TYR A 128 -9.73 3.33 -0.86
CA TYR A 128 -9.65 4.37 0.17
C TYR A 128 -9.87 3.86 1.61
N LEU A 129 -10.51 2.71 1.79
CA LEU A 129 -10.90 2.15 3.07
C LEU A 129 -10.13 0.87 3.41
N THR A 130 -9.60 0.18 2.41
CA THR A 130 -9.03 -1.16 2.50
C THR A 130 -7.53 -1.14 2.31
N HIS A 131 -6.81 -1.48 3.38
CA HIS A 131 -5.37 -1.46 3.46
C HIS A 131 -4.82 -2.80 3.94
N TRP A 132 -3.71 -3.22 3.35
CA TRP A 132 -2.95 -4.38 3.79
C TRP A 132 -1.86 -3.93 4.74
N ILE A 133 -1.72 -4.63 5.86
CA ILE A 133 -0.73 -4.31 6.89
C ILE A 133 0.10 -5.55 7.22
N LEU A 134 1.40 -5.34 7.44
CA LEU A 134 2.32 -6.35 7.95
C LEU A 134 2.53 -6.12 9.43
N ILE A 135 2.25 -7.14 10.24
CA ILE A 135 2.53 -7.07 11.67
C ILE A 135 4.03 -7.28 11.90
N VAL A 136 4.70 -6.28 12.46
CA VAL A 136 6.15 -6.31 12.76
C VAL A 136 6.43 -6.56 14.23
N GLU A 137 5.49 -6.23 15.11
CA GLU A 137 5.62 -6.41 16.56
C GLU A 137 4.28 -6.87 17.17
N GLY A 138 4.34 -7.75 18.17
CA GLY A 138 3.17 -8.36 18.81
C GLY A 138 2.91 -9.84 18.44
N PRO A 139 1.81 -10.44 18.95
CA PRO A 139 1.56 -11.89 18.86
C PRO A 139 1.40 -12.43 17.44
N ALA A 140 0.94 -11.58 16.52
CA ALA A 140 0.72 -11.91 15.11
C ALA A 140 1.91 -11.53 14.20
N ARG A 141 3.11 -11.30 14.77
CA ARG A 141 4.29 -10.87 14.00
C ARG A 141 4.56 -11.78 12.78
N GLY A 142 4.78 -11.15 11.64
CA GLY A 142 5.03 -11.79 10.35
C GLY A 142 3.75 -12.13 9.58
N GLU A 143 2.58 -12.01 10.20
CA GLU A 143 1.31 -12.19 9.51
C GLU A 143 0.92 -10.93 8.73
N VAL A 144 0.21 -11.13 7.62
CA VAL A 144 -0.42 -10.07 6.85
C VAL A 144 -1.91 -10.01 7.18
N TRP A 145 -2.37 -8.80 7.47
CA TRP A 145 -3.74 -8.50 7.85
C TRP A 145 -4.31 -7.47 6.89
N ARG A 146 -5.64 -7.47 6.79
CA ARG A 146 -6.40 -6.47 6.06
C ARG A 146 -7.15 -5.60 7.05
N ARG A 147 -6.90 -4.31 6.99
CA ARG A 147 -7.65 -3.27 7.69
C ARG A 147 -8.69 -2.70 6.73
N LYS A 148 -9.94 -2.66 7.19
CA LYS A 148 -11.04 -1.95 6.55
C LYS A 148 -11.57 -0.93 7.54
N SER A 149 -11.52 0.35 7.19
CA SER A 149 -11.88 1.43 8.12
C SER A 149 -13.32 1.32 8.67
N ASP A 150 -14.23 0.74 7.89
CA ASP A 150 -15.64 0.54 8.21
C ASP A 150 -15.97 -0.82 8.82
N TYR A 151 -15.15 -1.85 8.56
CA TYR A 151 -15.45 -3.23 8.96
C TYR A 151 -14.56 -3.77 10.09
N GLY A 152 -13.30 -3.32 10.17
CA GLY A 152 -12.33 -3.76 11.17
C GLY A 152 -11.10 -4.45 10.58
N PHE A 153 -10.58 -5.45 11.28
CA PHE A 153 -9.31 -6.10 11.00
C PHE A 153 -9.50 -7.60 10.78
N THR A 154 -9.15 -8.06 9.59
CA THR A 154 -9.24 -9.48 9.22
C THR A 154 -7.87 -10.02 8.86
N ARG A 155 -7.46 -11.11 9.49
CA ARG A 155 -6.30 -11.89 9.05
C ARG A 155 -6.56 -12.40 7.63
N TRP A 156 -5.54 -12.31 6.77
CA TRP A 156 -5.65 -12.82 5.40
C TRP A 156 -5.78 -14.35 5.36
N ALA A 157 -4.80 -15.04 5.93
CA ALA A 157 -4.77 -16.49 6.03
C ALA A 157 -3.94 -16.93 7.24
N THR A 158 -4.37 -17.99 7.93
CA THR A 158 -3.66 -18.50 9.11
C THR A 158 -2.43 -19.29 8.68
N LYS A 159 -1.25 -18.94 9.23
CA LYS A 159 0.07 -19.58 8.98
C LYS A 159 0.67 -19.37 7.58
N MET A 160 0.15 -18.43 6.79
CA MET A 160 0.82 -17.99 5.56
C MET A 160 1.82 -16.88 5.87
N ASN A 161 2.93 -16.86 5.13
CA ASN A 161 3.99 -15.87 5.30
C ASN A 161 3.82 -14.71 4.31
N PHE A 162 4.68 -13.69 4.40
CA PHE A 162 4.62 -12.52 3.54
C PHE A 162 4.84 -12.87 2.05
N PHE A 163 5.69 -13.85 1.74
CA PHE A 163 5.95 -14.25 0.35
C PHE A 163 4.69 -14.74 -0.36
N THR A 164 3.91 -15.62 0.27
CA THR A 164 2.68 -16.14 -0.34
C THR A 164 1.67 -15.01 -0.58
N TRP A 165 1.53 -14.10 0.39
CA TRP A 165 0.66 -12.92 0.21
C TRP A 165 1.13 -12.05 -0.97
N LEU A 166 2.43 -11.76 -1.05
CA LEU A 166 2.99 -10.91 -2.11
C LEU A 166 2.78 -11.54 -3.48
N GLU A 167 3.03 -12.85 -3.60
CA GLU A 167 2.83 -13.59 -4.83
C GLU A 167 1.36 -13.56 -5.28
N GLU A 168 0.43 -13.93 -4.41
CA GLU A 168 -1.00 -13.96 -4.74
C GLU A 168 -1.52 -12.58 -5.12
N ARG A 169 -1.16 -11.55 -4.34
CA ARG A 169 -1.57 -10.16 -4.63
C ARG A 169 -1.11 -9.72 -6.01
N LEU A 170 0.17 -9.88 -6.31
CA LEU A 170 0.75 -9.35 -7.53
C LEU A 170 0.31 -10.14 -8.76
N MET A 171 0.06 -11.44 -8.62
CA MET A 171 -0.53 -12.25 -9.69
C MET A 171 -1.95 -11.80 -10.03
N LEU A 172 -2.77 -11.46 -9.04
CA LEU A 172 -4.14 -10.95 -9.26
C LEU A 172 -4.13 -9.60 -10.00
N LEU A 173 -3.26 -8.68 -9.58
CA LEU A 173 -3.15 -7.37 -10.24
C LEU A 173 -2.67 -7.47 -11.70
N GLY A 174 -1.77 -8.42 -11.98
CA GLY A 174 -1.31 -8.68 -13.35
C GLY A 174 -2.40 -9.22 -14.28
N THR A 175 -3.42 -9.90 -13.75
CA THR A 175 -4.56 -10.38 -14.56
C THR A 175 -5.56 -9.29 -14.91
N GLU A 176 -5.84 -8.36 -14.00
CA GLU A 176 -6.83 -7.28 -14.22
C GLU A 176 -6.37 -6.30 -15.31
N THR A 177 -5.06 -6.03 -15.40
CA THR A 177 -4.51 -5.13 -16.44
C THR A 177 -4.53 -5.72 -17.86
N SER A 178 -4.72 -7.04 -18.00
CA SER A 178 -4.74 -7.71 -19.31
C SER A 178 -6.14 -7.74 -19.94
N GLU A 179 -7.20 -7.54 -19.17
CA GLU A 179 -8.58 -7.62 -19.69
C GLU A 179 -9.11 -6.25 -20.15
N THR A 180 -8.52 -5.14 -19.69
CA THR A 180 -8.97 -3.78 -20.03
C THR A 180 -8.31 -3.19 -21.28
N SER A 181 -7.39 -3.89 -21.95
CA SER A 181 -6.70 -3.36 -23.15
C SER A 181 -7.45 -3.56 -24.46
N ASP A 182 -8.53 -4.34 -24.47
CA ASP A 182 -9.16 -4.80 -25.71
C ASP A 182 -10.47 -4.08 -26.08
N GLU A 183 -10.95 -3.11 -25.28
CA GLU A 183 -12.23 -2.41 -25.54
C GLU A 183 -12.12 -0.93 -25.97
N GLU A 184 -10.92 -0.33 -26.02
CA GLU A 184 -10.71 1.07 -26.43
C GLU A 184 -10.20 1.20 -27.88
N SER A 185 -10.80 0.49 -28.85
CA SER A 185 -10.45 0.67 -30.27
C SER A 185 -11.63 0.72 -31.26
N ASP A 186 -12.83 1.15 -30.84
CA ASP A 186 -13.96 1.20 -31.80
C ASP A 186 -14.89 2.43 -31.69
N LEU A 187 -14.37 3.57 -31.23
CA LEU A 187 -15.04 4.87 -31.41
C LEU A 187 -14.25 5.76 -32.40
N SER A 188 -14.13 5.29 -33.64
CA SER A 188 -13.92 6.20 -34.77
C SER A 188 -15.24 6.95 -35.02
N MET A 189 -15.41 8.08 -34.34
CA MET A 189 -16.54 8.95 -34.58
C MET A 189 -16.27 9.74 -35.86
N ASP A 190 -16.96 9.37 -36.94
CA ASP A 190 -16.96 10.05 -38.23
C ASP A 190 -17.25 11.54 -38.02
N CYS A 191 -16.23 12.38 -38.27
CA CYS A 191 -16.40 13.82 -38.32
C CYS A 191 -16.65 14.20 -39.77
N ASP A 192 -17.92 14.25 -40.16
CA ASP A 192 -18.31 14.98 -41.37
C ASP A 192 -19.62 15.75 -41.17
N THR A 193 -19.48 17.06 -41.43
CA THR A 193 -20.50 18.06 -41.75
C THR A 193 -21.52 18.46 -40.69
N LEU A 194 -21.51 19.75 -40.31
CA LEU A 194 -22.58 20.70 -40.66
C LEU A 194 -22.23 22.15 -40.23
N THR A 195 -22.12 23.01 -41.26
CA THR A 195 -22.58 24.41 -41.38
C THR A 195 -22.09 25.51 -40.44
N ASP A 196 -21.41 26.47 -41.08
CA ASP A 196 -21.41 27.91 -40.80
C ASP A 196 -22.76 28.42 -40.26
N GLU A 197 -22.76 28.97 -39.04
CA GLU A 197 -23.47 30.22 -38.75
C GLU A 197 -22.65 31.03 -37.73
N ALA A 198 -22.22 32.20 -38.18
CA ALA A 198 -21.57 33.21 -37.36
C ALA A 198 -22.57 33.77 -36.34
N SER A 199 -22.20 33.74 -35.06
CA SER A 199 -22.83 34.60 -34.06
C SER A 199 -21.75 35.42 -33.36
N ASP A 200 -21.77 36.71 -33.65
CA ASP A 200 -21.03 37.76 -32.97
C ASP A 200 -21.21 37.68 -31.45
N TYR A 201 -20.11 37.57 -30.72
CA TYR A 201 -20.06 37.97 -29.32
C TYR A 201 -18.92 38.98 -29.16
N GLU A 202 -19.32 40.23 -29.00
CA GLU A 202 -18.51 41.37 -28.64
C GLU A 202 -17.85 41.15 -27.28
N TRP A 203 -16.51 41.24 -27.25
CA TRP A 203 -15.76 41.35 -26.00
C TRP A 203 -15.63 42.84 -25.66
N GLU A 204 -16.39 43.30 -24.67
CA GLU A 204 -16.14 44.63 -24.09
C GLU A 204 -14.91 44.56 -23.16
N ASP A 205 -13.90 45.32 -23.56
CA ASP A 205 -12.76 45.76 -22.76
C ASP A 205 -13.23 46.40 -21.44
N VAL A 206 -12.81 45.83 -20.30
CA VAL A 206 -12.71 46.60 -19.05
C VAL A 206 -11.24 46.75 -18.70
N LYS A 207 -10.76 47.97 -18.94
CA LYS A 207 -9.43 48.48 -18.65
C LYS A 207 -9.15 48.62 -17.15
N ASP A 208 -7.86 48.56 -16.87
CA ASP A 208 -7.13 49.12 -15.74
C ASP A 208 -7.73 50.40 -15.13
N ASP A 209 -7.69 50.49 -13.79
CA ASP A 209 -6.95 51.52 -13.02
C ASP A 209 -7.47 51.52 -11.56
N VAL A 210 -6.70 51.09 -10.55
CA VAL A 210 -5.62 51.83 -9.85
C VAL A 210 -6.08 52.52 -8.55
N PHE A 211 -5.23 52.33 -7.51
CA PHE A 211 -4.90 53.19 -6.36
C PHE A 211 -5.41 52.89 -4.93
N ARG A 212 -4.38 52.77 -4.04
CA ARG A 212 -4.27 53.23 -2.63
C ARG A 212 -5.05 52.45 -1.58
N SER A 213 -4.59 52.23 -0.35
CA SER A 213 -3.33 52.42 0.40
C SER A 213 -3.61 51.77 1.77
N SER A 214 -2.57 51.31 2.47
CA SER A 214 -2.62 50.91 3.89
C SER A 214 -3.24 52.01 4.79
N PRO A 215 -3.72 51.65 5.98
CA PRO A 215 -2.84 51.50 7.15
C PRO A 215 -2.84 50.10 7.77
#